data_AF-A0A382WD36-F1
#
_entry.id   AF-A0A382WD36-F1
#
_cell.length_a   1.000
_cell.length_b   1.000
_cell.length_c   1.000
_cell.angle_alpha   90.00
_cell.angle_beta   90.00
_cell.angle_gamma   90.00
#
_symmetry.space_group_name_H-M   'P 1'
#
loop_
_entity.id
_entity.type
_entity.pdbx_description
1 polymer ?
#
loop_
_entity_poly.entity_id
_entity_poly.type
_entity_poly.pdbx_seq_one_letter_code
_entity_poly.pdbx_strand_id
1 'polypeptide(L)'
;MKGLETLGDQTIFTFTQSGLTVGMIDNDCSTLVKYELSKSLFEDYKFSSDNFDPIRLGVVVARMKDITKTLTTEDTLGFEYDSADPTVLT
;
A
#
# COMPACT_ATOMS: atom_id res chain seq x y z
N MET A 1 -2.33 -9.04 6.68
CA MET A 1 -2.19 -7.61 7.09
C MET A 1 -1.98 -7.39 8.58
N LYS A 2 -2.17 -8.38 9.47
CA LYS A 2 -1.95 -8.24 10.93
C LYS A 2 -0.60 -7.66 11.38
N GLY A 3 0.47 -7.86 10.61
CA GLY A 3 1.81 -7.33 10.92
C GLY A 3 1.99 -5.83 10.67
N LEU A 4 1.22 -5.23 9.76
CA LEU A 4 1.23 -3.77 9.52
C LEU A 4 0.45 -3.00 10.60
N GLU A 5 -0.47 -3.70 11.27
CA GLU A 5 -1.42 -3.11 12.22
C GLU A 5 -0.78 -2.72 13.56
N THR A 6 0.44 -3.18 13.84
CA THR A 6 1.07 -3.06 15.15
C THR A 6 2.01 -1.86 15.27
N LEU A 7 2.32 -1.17 14.17
CA LEU A 7 3.53 -0.34 14.10
C LEU A 7 3.29 1.14 13.76
N GLY A 8 2.12 1.56 13.27
CA GLY A 8 1.88 2.98 13.02
C GLY A 8 0.58 3.33 12.29
N ASP A 9 0.24 4.62 12.28
CA ASP A 9 -1.01 5.13 11.69
C ASP A 9 -0.90 5.44 10.19
N GLN A 10 0.31 5.72 9.71
CA GLN A 10 0.59 6.10 8.32
C GLN A 10 1.78 5.32 7.76
N THR A 11 1.72 4.99 6.48
CA THR A 11 2.77 4.26 5.78
C THR A 11 2.90 4.76 4.36
N ILE A 12 4.05 4.50 3.73
CA ILE A 12 4.24 4.78 2.31
C ILE A 12 4.17 3.46 1.54
N PHE A 13 3.26 3.42 0.57
CA PHE A 13 3.21 2.37 -0.44
C PHE A 13 4.03 2.84 -1.65
N THR A 14 5.05 2.08 -2.00
CA THR A 14 5.91 2.36 -3.16
C THR A 14 5.67 1.30 -4.22
N PHE A 15 5.01 1.70 -5.30
CA PHE A 15 4.72 0.86 -6.44
C PHE A 15 5.82 0.98 -7.50
N THR A 16 6.21 -0.16 -8.04
CA THR A 16 7.27 -0.30 -9.06
C THR A 16 6.85 -1.34 -10.10
N GLN A 17 7.62 -1.52 -11.17
CA GLN A 17 7.38 -2.64 -12.10
C GLN A 17 7.52 -4.03 -11.46
N SER A 18 8.32 -4.16 -10.40
CA SER A 18 8.53 -5.42 -9.70
C SER A 18 7.41 -5.76 -8.71
N GLY A 19 6.62 -4.78 -8.30
CA GLY A 19 5.56 -4.94 -7.30
C GLY A 19 5.51 -3.79 -6.29
N LEU A 20 5.00 -4.09 -5.10
CA LEU A 20 4.74 -3.14 -4.03
C LEU A 20 5.74 -3.30 -2.90
N THR A 21 6.35 -2.19 -2.49
CA THR A 21 7.12 -2.11 -1.24
C THR A 21 6.36 -1.26 -0.24
N VAL A 22 6.23 -1.75 0.99
CA VAL A 22 5.61 -1.02 2.10
C VAL A 22 6.66 -0.84 3.18
N GLY A 23 6.94 0.40 3.56
CA GLY A 23 7.88 0.74 4.63
C GLY A 23 7.18 1.54 5.73
N MET A 24 7.35 1.09 6.97
CA MET A 24 6.83 1.75 8.16
C MET A 24 7.89 1.78 9.26
N ILE A 25 8.01 2.91 9.92
CA ILE A 25 8.81 3.10 11.13
C ILE A 25 7.83 3.27 12.28
N ASP A 26 8.10 2.66 13.42
CA ASP A 26 7.31 2.89 14.62
C ASP A 26 7.47 4.31 15.19
N ASN A 27 6.55 4.69 16.08
CA ASN A 27 6.47 6.06 16.59
C ASN A 27 7.69 6.47 17.44
N ASP A 28 8.42 5.50 18.00
CA ASP A 28 9.64 5.74 18.77
C ASP A 28 10.92 5.59 17.95
N CYS A 29 10.79 5.39 16.62
CA CYS A 29 11.88 5.19 15.67
C CYS A 29 12.84 4.04 16.04
N SER A 30 12.35 3.05 16.77
CA SER A 30 13.14 1.91 17.22
C SER A 30 13.04 0.70 16.30
N THR A 31 11.93 0.58 15.55
CA THR A 31 11.63 -0.54 14.67
C THR A 31 11.29 -0.07 13.27
N LEU A 32 11.99 -0.61 12.28
CA LEU A 32 11.64 -0.50 10.86
C LEU A 32 11.05 -1.82 10.38
N VAL A 33 9.86 -1.75 9.80
CA VAL A 33 9.27 -2.86 9.07
C VAL A 33 9.15 -2.53 7.60
N LYS A 34 9.66 -3.46 6.80
CA LYS A 34 9.65 -3.39 5.35
C LYS A 34 9.06 -4.68 4.79
N TYR A 35 8.01 -4.54 4.01
CA TYR A 35 7.43 -5.63 3.22
C TYR A 35 7.71 -5.39 1.76
N GLU A 36 8.15 -6.44 1.08
CA GLU A 36 8.34 -6.46 -0.37
C GLU A 36 7.41 -7.52 -0.94
N LEU A 37 6.45 -7.07 -1.73
CA LEU A 37 5.44 -7.90 -2.37
C LEU A 37 5.73 -7.91 -3.87
N SER A 38 6.19 -9.07 -4.37
CA SER A 38 6.36 -9.29 -5.81
C SER A 38 5.01 -9.17 -6.53
N LYS A 39 5.01 -8.65 -7.75
CA LYS A 39 3.83 -8.58 -8.63
C LYS A 39 3.12 -9.92 -8.80
N SER A 40 3.83 -11.04 -8.67
CA SER A 40 3.28 -12.40 -8.78
C SER A 40 2.37 -12.81 -7.62
N LEU A 41 2.36 -12.04 -6.53
CA LEU A 41 1.49 -12.27 -5.38
C LEU A 41 0.11 -11.61 -5.54
N PHE A 42 -0.08 -10.82 -6.60
CA PHE A 42 -1.32 -10.13 -6.90
C PHE A 42 -2.05 -10.84 -8.03
N GLU A 43 -3.39 -10.89 -7.95
CA GLU A 43 -4.22 -11.47 -9.02
C GLU A 43 -4.14 -10.63 -10.31
N ASP A 44 -4.18 -9.30 -10.18
CA ASP A 44 -3.92 -8.35 -11.26
C ASP A 44 -2.97 -7.27 -10.74
N TYR A 45 -1.87 -7.04 -11.47
CA TYR A 45 -0.92 -5.97 -11.16
C TYR A 45 -0.50 -5.25 -12.44
N LYS A 46 -0.97 -4.02 -12.59
CA LYS A 46 -0.64 -3.12 -13.69
C LYS A 46 0.07 -1.91 -13.13
N PHE A 47 1.24 -1.62 -13.69
CA PHE A 47 2.03 -0.46 -13.29
C PHE A 47 2.55 0.24 -14.55
N SER A 48 2.24 1.52 -14.65
CA SER A 48 2.74 2.42 -15.68
C SER A 48 3.17 3.72 -15.03
N SER A 49 4.41 4.11 -15.23
CA SER A 49 4.92 5.42 -14.85
C SER A 49 5.91 5.91 -15.89
N ASP A 50 5.98 7.23 -16.05
CA ASP A 50 6.98 7.85 -16.89
C ASP A 50 8.38 7.56 -16.34
N ASN A 51 9.31 7.22 -17.23
CA ASN A 51 10.71 6.94 -16.91
C ASN A 51 10.96 5.86 -15.83
N PHE A 52 10.02 4.94 -15.62
CA PHE A 52 10.11 3.89 -14.59
C PHE A 52 10.18 4.43 -13.15
N ASP A 53 9.76 5.67 -12.92
CA ASP A 53 9.82 6.27 -11.59
C ASP A 53 8.83 5.58 -10.64
N PRO A 54 9.24 5.23 -9.41
CA PRO A 54 8.34 4.63 -8.43
C PRO A 54 7.22 5.59 -8.02
N ILE A 55 5.98 5.11 -8.03
CA ILE A 55 4.83 5.85 -7.50
C ILE A 55 4.79 5.64 -6.00
N ARG A 56 4.79 6.73 -5.23
CA ARG A 56 4.77 6.71 -3.76
C ARG A 56 3.46 7.31 -3.27
N LEU A 57 2.65 6.49 -2.61
CA LEU A 57 1.37 6.91 -2.04
C LEU A 57 1.45 6.86 -0.52
N GLY A 58 1.12 7.98 0.12
CA GLY A 58 0.90 8.03 1.56
C GLY A 58 -0.44 7.40 1.89
N VAL A 59 -0.45 6.35 2.71
CA VAL A 59 -1.64 5.61 3.07
C VAL A 59 -1.86 5.70 4.58
N VAL A 60 -3.07 6.10 4.98
CA VAL A 60 -3.50 6.07 6.38
C VAL A 60 -3.99 4.66 6.70
N VAL A 61 -3.19 3.89 7.43
CA VAL A 61 -3.45 2.47 7.73
C VAL A 61 -4.73 2.30 8.54
N ALA A 62 -5.05 3.26 9.41
CA ALA A 62 -6.30 3.27 10.16
C ALA A 62 -7.55 3.27 9.24
N ARG A 63 -7.53 4.03 8.13
CA ARG A 63 -8.64 4.06 7.16
C ARG A 63 -8.75 2.74 6.39
N MET A 64 -7.62 2.16 6.01
CA MET A 64 -7.57 0.84 5.35
C MET A 64 -8.14 -0.26 6.26
N LYS A 65 -7.87 -0.18 7.56
CA LYS A 65 -8.45 -1.11 8.55
C LYS A 65 -9.97 -1.03 8.55
N ASP A 66 -10.54 0.17 8.52
CA ASP A 66 -12.01 0.32 8.53
C ASP A 66 -12.65 -0.25 7.26
N ILE A 67 -12.00 -0.08 6.09
CA ILE A 67 -12.44 -0.68 4.82
C ILE A 67 -12.35 -2.21 4.85
N THR A 68 -11.26 -2.74 5.39
CA THR A 68 -11.01 -4.19 5.39
C THR A 68 -11.81 -4.97 6.44
N LYS A 69 -12.35 -4.32 7.47
CA LYS A 69 -13.19 -4.96 8.51
C LYS A 69 -14.44 -5.62 7.97
N THR A 70 -15.00 -5.09 6.88
CA THR A 70 -16.23 -5.61 6.27
C THR A 70 -15.96 -6.64 5.18
N LEU A 71 -14.70 -6.86 4.82
CA LEU A 71 -14.32 -7.83 3.78
C LEU A 71 -14.31 -9.24 4.35
N THR A 72 -14.90 -10.15 3.58
CA THR A 72 -14.84 -11.60 3.77
C THR A 72 -13.69 -12.20 2.98
N THR A 73 -13.36 -13.46 3.23
CA THR A 73 -12.25 -14.16 2.55
C THR A 73 -12.40 -14.30 1.03
N GLU A 74 -13.60 -14.10 0.49
CA GLU A 74 -13.86 -14.17 -0.95
C GLU A 74 -13.83 -12.79 -1.62
N ASP A 75 -13.74 -11.71 -0.84
CA ASP A 75 -13.75 -10.35 -1.37
C ASP A 75 -12.37 -9.93 -1.88
N THR A 76 -12.35 -9.29 -3.05
CA THR A 76 -11.14 -8.74 -3.66
C THR A 76 -11.02 -7.25 -3.35
N LEU A 77 -9.84 -6.83 -2.90
CA LEU A 77 -9.50 -5.41 -2.71
C LEU A 77 -8.55 -4.94 -3.80
N GLY A 78 -8.99 -3.96 -4.59
CA GLY A 78 -8.18 -3.32 -5.62
C GLY A 78 -7.68 -1.95 -5.20
N PHE A 79 -6.48 -1.58 -5.67
CA PHE A 79 -5.96 -0.22 -5.59
C PHE A 79 -5.77 0.30 -7.01
N GLU A 80 -6.37 1.45 -7.29
CA GLU A 80 -6.22 2.15 -8.56
C GLU A 80 -5.77 3.58 -8.27
N TYR A 81 -4.78 4.05 -9.03
CA TYR A 81 -4.26 5.40 -8.92
C TYR A 81 -3.88 5.90 -10.30
N ASP A 82 -4.43 7.06 -10.67
CA ASP A 82 -4.05 7.80 -11.86
C ASP A 82 -3.41 9.12 -11.42
N SER A 83 -2.19 9.38 -11.90
CA SER A 83 -1.50 10.66 -11.63
C SER A 83 -2.11 11.85 -12.36
N ALA A 84 -2.84 11.62 -13.46
CA ALA A 84 -3.51 12.68 -14.21
C ALA A 84 -4.81 13.13 -13.52
N ASP A 85 -5.45 12.25 -12.76
CA ASP A 85 -6.60 12.54 -11.92
C ASP A 85 -6.34 12.03 -10.48
N PRO A 86 -5.55 12.77 -9.68
CA PRO A 86 -5.22 12.36 -8.33
C PRO A 86 -6.49 12.36 -7.48
N THR A 87 -7.10 11.18 -7.34
CA THR A 87 -8.31 11.01 -6.54
C THR A 87 -7.98 11.27 -5.07
N VAL A 88 -8.34 12.45 -4.59
CA VAL A 88 -8.23 12.78 -3.17
C VAL A 88 -9.39 12.08 -2.45
N LEU A 89 -9.11 10.96 -1.79
CA LEU A 89 -10.05 10.36 -0.83
C LEU A 89 -10.12 11.26 0.41
N THR A 90 -10.94 12.33 0.35
CA THR A 90 -11.26 13.20 1.49
C THR A 90 -11.94 12.41 2.60
#